data_AF-A0A1B6LFE5-F1
#
_entry.id   AF-A0A1B6LFE5-F1
#
_cell.length_a   1.000
_cell.length_b   1.000
_cell.length_c   1.000
_cell.angle_alpha   90.00
_cell.angle_beta   90.00
_cell.angle_gamma   90.00
#
_symmetry.space_group_name_H-M   'P 1'
#
loop_
_entity.id
_entity.type
_entity.pdbx_description
1 polymer ?
#
loop_
_entity_poly.entity_id
_entity_poly.type
_entity_poly.pdbx_seq_one_letter_code
_entity_poly.pdbx_strand_id
1 'polypeptide(L)'
;MDAETTLRLKLSCGNYSFISYRLADCGSCLLTHPAADRHDKDTLDSQPLTYKLKKLLQDVEVQAKVHIKEKFLSDLRKARDTLSGEELVTALHNIRRRLDDPHVLCGEAVLSMLISFRDVQDYDAMVQLVEDLKTIPNKKNYIQTPVIRFLYPFALNRRNQEGDREKALQVIEKALEKKENHIPDMVCLCGRIYKDKFVESQYTDKSSLANAIHWYRKGFEVQPNEYAGINLATLLVIDGNEFSKSDELQHIGMVLN
;
A
#
# COMPACT_ATOMS: atom_id res chain seq x y z
N MET A 1 -37.28 29.91 -24.78
CA MET A 1 -37.66 28.48 -24.84
C MET A 1 -38.61 28.22 -23.68
N ASP A 2 -39.70 27.49 -23.91
CA ASP A 2 -40.66 27.21 -22.84
C ASP A 2 -40.10 26.15 -21.85
N ALA A 3 -40.54 26.19 -20.59
CA ALA A 3 -40.09 25.27 -19.55
C ALA A 3 -40.39 23.81 -19.92
N GLU A 4 -41.54 23.58 -20.56
CA GLU A 4 -41.96 22.27 -21.04
C GLU A 4 -41.03 21.73 -22.14
N THR A 5 -40.61 22.57 -23.08
CA THR A 5 -39.63 22.19 -24.12
C THR A 5 -38.27 21.83 -23.51
N THR A 6 -37.83 22.59 -22.50
CA THR A 6 -36.56 22.37 -21.80
C THR A 6 -36.57 21.05 -21.03
N LEU A 7 -37.70 20.73 -20.38
CA LEU A 7 -37.88 19.46 -19.66
C LEU A 7 -37.90 18.27 -20.62
N ARG A 8 -38.60 18.38 -21.76
CA ARG A 8 -38.60 17.33 -22.80
C ARG A 8 -37.20 17.06 -23.34
N LEU A 9 -36.43 18.12 -23.61
CA LEU A 9 -35.03 17.98 -24.05
C LEU A 9 -34.17 17.28 -22.99
N LYS A 10 -34.32 17.63 -21.71
CA LYS A 10 -33.62 16.96 -20.62
C LYS A 10 -33.92 15.46 -20.56
N LEU A 11 -35.18 15.07 -20.71
CA LEU A 11 -35.60 13.67 -20.67
C LEU A 11 -35.05 12.87 -21.87
N SER A 12 -34.87 13.52 -23.02
CA SER A 12 -34.28 12.91 -24.21
C SER A 12 -32.75 12.71 -24.15
N CYS A 13 -32.06 13.31 -23.18
CA CYS A 13 -30.59 13.26 -23.10
C CYS A 13 -30.01 11.91 -22.62
N GLY A 14 -30.83 10.92 -22.25
CA GLY A 14 -30.33 9.59 -21.85
C GLY A 14 -29.24 9.66 -20.77
N ASN A 15 -28.03 9.17 -21.11
CA ASN A 15 -26.87 9.17 -20.21
C ASN A 15 -26.03 10.46 -20.24
N TYR A 16 -26.40 11.45 -21.06
CA TYR A 16 -25.66 12.71 -21.19
C TYR A 16 -26.09 13.74 -20.14
N SER A 17 -25.13 14.51 -19.63
CA SER A 17 -25.40 15.62 -18.72
C SER A 17 -26.08 16.78 -19.45
N PHE A 18 -27.34 17.04 -19.13
CA PHE A 18 -28.09 18.18 -19.65
C PHE A 18 -27.91 19.43 -18.77
N ILE A 19 -27.62 20.58 -19.39
CA ILE A 19 -27.48 21.87 -18.71
C ILE A 19 -28.31 22.91 -19.45
N SER A 20 -29.30 23.49 -18.77
CA SER A 20 -30.08 24.61 -19.28
C SER A 20 -29.58 25.93 -18.70
N TYR A 21 -29.43 26.96 -19.52
CA TYR A 21 -28.96 28.28 -19.11
C TYR A 21 -29.71 29.41 -19.83
N ARG A 22 -29.63 30.62 -19.28
CA ARG A 22 -30.09 31.86 -19.90
C ARG A 22 -28.97 32.91 -19.90
N LEU A 23 -29.04 33.82 -20.86
CA LEU A 23 -28.18 35.02 -20.88
C LEU A 23 -28.87 36.12 -20.07
N ALA A 24 -28.20 36.65 -19.06
CA ALA A 24 -28.64 37.81 -18.30
C ALA A 24 -28.25 39.11 -19.04
N ASP A 25 -28.94 40.21 -18.72
CA ASP A 25 -28.72 41.52 -19.37
C ASP A 25 -27.30 42.07 -19.18
N CYS A 26 -26.61 41.64 -18.12
CA CYS A 26 -25.20 41.95 -17.87
C CYS A 26 -24.22 41.08 -18.69
N GLY A 27 -24.71 40.26 -19.63
CA GLY A 27 -23.89 39.36 -20.46
C GLY A 27 -23.47 38.06 -19.78
N SER A 28 -23.88 37.81 -18.53
CA SER A 28 -23.54 36.59 -17.80
C SER A 28 -24.48 35.43 -18.12
N CYS A 29 -23.95 34.21 -18.22
CA CYS A 29 -24.75 33.00 -18.41
C CYS A 29 -25.13 32.39 -17.06
N LEU A 30 -26.43 32.30 -16.77
CA LEU A 30 -26.97 31.80 -15.52
C LEU A 30 -27.74 30.49 -15.73
N LEU A 31 -27.63 29.56 -14.78
CA LEU A 31 -28.37 28.30 -14.83
C LEU A 31 -29.88 28.55 -14.75
N THR A 32 -30.64 27.67 -15.41
CA THR A 32 -32.11 27.66 -15.35
C THR A 32 -32.59 26.33 -14.81
N HIS A 33 -33.56 26.36 -13.90
CA HIS A 33 -34.19 25.16 -13.36
C HIS A 33 -35.46 24.85 -14.16
N PRO A 34 -35.54 23.71 -14.87
CA PRO A 34 -36.70 23.37 -15.70
C PRO A 34 -38.00 23.09 -14.89
N ALA A 35 -37.94 23.10 -13.56
CA ALA A 35 -39.07 22.84 -12.66
C ALA A 35 -39.35 23.99 -11.66
N ALA A 36 -38.69 25.14 -11.79
CA ALA A 36 -39.03 26.30 -10.96
C ALA A 36 -40.37 26.87 -11.45
N ASP A 37 -41.39 26.66 -10.64
CA ASP A 37 -42.74 27.16 -10.87
C ASP A 37 -42.71 28.69 -11.04
N ARG A 38 -43.59 29.24 -11.88
CA ARG A 38 -43.54 30.65 -12.32
C ARG A 38 -43.85 31.69 -11.23
N HIS A 39 -43.84 31.29 -9.94
CA HIS A 39 -44.32 32.10 -8.83
C HIS A 39 -43.31 32.46 -7.74
N ASP A 40 -42.04 32.04 -7.82
CA ASP A 40 -40.99 32.51 -6.90
C ASP A 40 -40.02 33.44 -7.62
N LYS A 41 -40.42 34.72 -7.74
CA LYS A 41 -39.61 35.75 -8.39
C LYS A 41 -38.53 36.36 -7.49
N ASP A 42 -38.51 36.03 -6.21
CA ASP A 42 -37.61 36.67 -5.25
C ASP A 42 -37.11 35.68 -4.21
N THR A 43 -36.32 34.68 -4.60
CA THR A 43 -35.20 34.21 -3.76
C THR A 43 -34.27 33.23 -4.49
N LEU A 44 -32.98 33.45 -4.27
CA LEU A 44 -31.88 32.48 -4.26
C LEU A 44 -31.17 32.15 -5.59
N ASP A 45 -30.08 32.89 -5.82
CA ASP A 45 -28.82 32.40 -6.40
C ASP A 45 -28.91 31.55 -7.66
N SER A 46 -29.26 32.19 -8.79
CA SER A 46 -28.96 31.61 -10.11
C SER A 46 -27.44 31.49 -10.27
N GLN A 47 -26.90 30.30 -10.01
CA GLN A 47 -25.47 30.04 -10.12
C GLN A 47 -24.97 30.32 -11.56
N PRO A 48 -23.75 30.87 -11.74
CA PRO A 48 -23.14 31.01 -13.05
C PRO A 48 -23.00 29.66 -13.75
N LEU A 49 -23.29 29.61 -15.06
CA LEU A 49 -23.07 28.42 -15.90
C LEU A 49 -21.62 27.91 -15.79
N THR A 50 -20.67 28.84 -15.69
CA THR A 50 -19.24 28.54 -15.53
C THR A 50 -18.95 27.71 -14.28
N TYR A 51 -19.68 27.94 -13.18
CA TYR A 51 -19.54 27.14 -11.96
C TYR A 51 -19.99 25.70 -12.18
N LYS A 52 -21.16 25.49 -12.81
CA LYS A 52 -21.68 24.15 -13.10
C LYS A 52 -20.81 23.36 -14.07
N LEU A 53 -20.31 24.03 -15.13
CA LEU A 53 -19.39 23.42 -16.09
C LEU A 53 -18.07 23.00 -15.42
N LYS A 54 -17.49 23.86 -14.57
CA LYS A 54 -16.30 23.51 -13.78
C LYS A 54 -16.54 22.28 -12.92
N LYS A 55 -17.68 22.21 -12.22
CA LYS A 55 -18.03 21.06 -11.38
C LYS A 55 -18.15 19.77 -12.20
N LEU A 56 -18.85 19.80 -13.33
CA LEU A 56 -19.00 18.60 -14.18
C LEU A 56 -17.67 18.13 -14.78
N LEU A 57 -16.80 19.06 -15.19
CA LEU A 57 -15.46 18.71 -15.66
C LEU A 57 -14.60 18.11 -14.55
N GLN A 58 -14.69 18.64 -13.33
CA GLN A 58 -14.03 18.07 -12.15
C GLN A 58 -14.55 16.66 -11.84
N ASP A 59 -15.86 16.43 -11.93
CA ASP A 59 -16.46 15.12 -11.71
C ASP A 59 -15.97 14.09 -12.75
N VAL A 60 -15.90 14.48 -14.03
CA VAL A 60 -15.35 13.63 -15.11
C VAL A 60 -13.87 13.33 -14.88
N GLU A 61 -13.08 14.33 -14.48
CA GLU A 61 -11.67 14.16 -14.16
C GLU A 61 -11.48 13.17 -13.00
N VAL A 62 -12.29 13.28 -11.93
CA VAL A 62 -12.26 12.35 -10.79
C VAL A 62 -12.63 10.93 -11.24
N GLN A 63 -13.70 10.77 -12.02
CA GLN A 63 -14.13 9.46 -12.52
C GLN A 63 -13.07 8.82 -13.42
N ALA A 64 -12.44 9.59 -14.31
CA ALA A 64 -11.37 9.10 -15.17
C ALA A 64 -10.16 8.59 -14.34
N LYS A 65 -9.77 9.34 -13.30
CA LYS A 65 -8.69 8.93 -12.37
C LYS A 65 -9.02 7.64 -11.64
N VAL A 66 -10.23 7.51 -11.10
CA VAL A 66 -10.70 6.28 -10.43
C VAL A 66 -10.64 5.10 -11.40
N HIS A 67 -11.14 5.28 -12.62
CA HIS A 67 -11.14 4.22 -13.62
C HIS A 67 -9.73 3.77 -14.02
N ILE A 68 -8.78 4.69 -14.14
CA ILE A 68 -7.37 4.36 -14.43
C ILE A 68 -6.75 3.51 -13.31
N LYS A 69 -7.00 3.88 -12.05
CA LYS A 69 -6.55 3.11 -10.88
C LYS A 69 -7.18 1.71 -10.84
N GLU A 70 -8.50 1.62 -11.02
CA GLU A 70 -9.23 0.36 -11.02
C GLU A 70 -8.77 -0.58 -12.13
N LYS A 71 -8.51 -0.03 -13.32
CA LYS A 71 -7.97 -0.78 -14.44
C LYS A 71 -6.57 -1.32 -14.12
N PHE A 72 -5.69 -0.53 -13.50
CA PHE A 72 -4.38 -1.01 -13.05
C PHE A 72 -4.51 -2.20 -12.09
N LEU A 73 -5.32 -2.06 -11.04
CA LEU A 73 -5.51 -3.12 -10.04
C LEU A 73 -6.18 -4.37 -10.64
N SER A 74 -7.13 -4.18 -11.56
CA SER A 74 -7.79 -5.27 -12.28
C SER A 74 -6.81 -6.03 -13.17
N ASP A 75 -5.99 -5.33 -13.95
CA ASP A 75 -5.00 -5.95 -14.83
C ASP A 75 -3.93 -6.70 -14.02
N LEU A 76 -3.51 -6.13 -12.88
CA LEU A 76 -2.57 -6.77 -11.96
C LEU A 76 -3.13 -8.06 -11.35
N ARG A 77 -4.38 -8.03 -10.87
CA ARG A 77 -5.06 -9.24 -10.39
C ARG A 77 -5.18 -10.29 -11.49
N LYS A 78 -5.66 -9.89 -12.66
CA LYS A 78 -5.79 -10.78 -13.81
C LYS A 78 -4.45 -11.44 -14.15
N ALA A 79 -3.36 -10.68 -14.21
CA ALA A 79 -2.04 -11.24 -14.47
C ALA A 79 -1.66 -12.33 -13.46
N ARG A 80 -1.85 -12.08 -12.16
CA ARG A 80 -1.57 -13.07 -11.09
C ARG A 80 -2.45 -14.31 -11.16
N ASP A 81 -3.69 -14.15 -11.60
CA ASP A 81 -4.66 -15.26 -11.68
C ASP A 81 -4.47 -16.11 -12.93
N THR A 82 -3.96 -15.54 -14.04
CA THR A 82 -3.91 -16.21 -15.34
C THR A 82 -2.52 -16.60 -15.82
N LEU A 83 -1.45 -15.99 -15.29
CA LEU A 83 -0.08 -16.20 -15.73
C LEU A 83 0.74 -16.88 -14.64
N SER A 84 1.84 -17.53 -15.02
CA SER A 84 2.79 -18.15 -14.07
C SER A 84 4.23 -18.10 -14.61
N GLY A 85 5.21 -18.40 -13.76
CA GLY A 85 6.63 -18.45 -14.15
C GLY A 85 7.14 -17.13 -14.74
N GLU A 86 8.00 -17.23 -15.77
CA GLU A 86 8.62 -16.06 -16.42
C GLU A 86 7.62 -15.14 -17.12
N GLU A 87 6.50 -15.68 -17.62
CA GLU A 87 5.44 -14.89 -18.25
C GLU A 87 4.81 -13.93 -17.23
N LEU A 88 4.54 -14.42 -16.03
CA LEU A 88 4.03 -13.58 -14.94
C LEU A 88 5.05 -12.52 -14.55
N VAL A 89 6.33 -12.88 -14.36
CA VAL A 89 7.40 -11.92 -14.02
C VAL A 89 7.45 -10.81 -15.06
N THR A 90 7.47 -11.16 -16.35
CA THR A 90 7.47 -10.20 -17.46
C THR A 90 6.24 -9.28 -17.45
N ALA A 91 5.06 -9.85 -17.22
CA ALA A 91 3.82 -9.09 -17.11
C ALA A 91 3.85 -8.11 -15.92
N LEU A 92 4.37 -8.52 -14.76
CA LEU A 92 4.51 -7.68 -13.58
C LEU A 92 5.43 -6.48 -13.84
N HIS A 93 6.58 -6.70 -14.49
CA HIS A 93 7.49 -5.61 -14.89
C HIS A 93 6.83 -4.64 -15.87
N ASN A 94 6.07 -5.14 -16.83
CA ASN A 94 5.30 -4.30 -17.76
C ASN A 94 4.22 -3.47 -17.03
N ILE A 95 3.50 -4.08 -16.08
CA ILE A 95 2.48 -3.39 -15.28
C ILE A 95 3.12 -2.34 -14.37
N ARG A 96 4.26 -2.63 -13.73
CA ARG A 96 4.99 -1.68 -12.86
C ARG A 96 5.30 -0.36 -13.57
N ARG A 97 5.61 -0.35 -14.88
CA ARG A 97 5.85 0.89 -15.65
C ARG A 97 4.65 1.85 -15.62
N ARG A 98 3.44 1.36 -15.40
CA ARG A 98 2.24 2.22 -15.29
C ARG A 98 2.21 3.01 -13.98
N LEU A 99 3.01 2.65 -12.97
CA LEU A 99 3.16 3.44 -11.75
C LEU A 99 3.91 4.76 -11.97
N ASP A 100 4.52 4.96 -13.14
CA ASP A 100 5.11 6.24 -13.53
C ASP A 100 4.02 7.30 -13.80
N ASP A 101 2.75 6.89 -14.03
CA ASP A 101 1.60 7.79 -14.11
C ASP A 101 1.13 8.23 -12.71
N PRO A 102 1.15 9.54 -12.39
CA PRO A 102 0.69 10.07 -11.11
C PRO A 102 -0.78 9.72 -10.77
N HIS A 103 -1.61 9.40 -11.76
CA HIS A 103 -3.01 9.02 -11.56
C HIS A 103 -3.18 7.56 -11.15
N VAL A 104 -2.20 6.71 -11.45
CA VAL A 104 -2.13 5.32 -10.98
C VAL A 104 -1.45 5.27 -9.61
N LEU A 105 -0.42 6.09 -9.42
CA LEU A 105 0.47 6.03 -8.27
C LEU A 105 -0.24 6.41 -6.95
N CYS A 106 -0.62 5.38 -6.20
CA CYS A 106 -1.22 5.50 -4.88
C CYS A 106 -0.79 4.34 -3.98
N GLY A 107 -1.02 4.45 -2.67
CA GLY A 107 -0.61 3.44 -1.69
C GLY A 107 -1.16 2.02 -1.98
N GLU A 108 -2.40 1.93 -2.47
CA GLU A 108 -3.03 0.65 -2.84
C GLU A 108 -2.34 -0.01 -4.04
N ALA A 109 -2.03 0.77 -5.08
CA ALA A 109 -1.33 0.29 -6.28
C ALA A 109 0.10 -0.15 -5.94
N VAL A 110 0.82 0.64 -5.15
CA VAL A 110 2.18 0.31 -4.68
C VAL A 110 2.18 -0.97 -3.84
N LEU A 111 1.27 -1.07 -2.86
CA LEU A 111 1.16 -2.27 -2.01
C LEU A 111 0.85 -3.51 -2.84
N SER A 112 -0.13 -3.42 -3.74
CA SER A 112 -0.51 -4.53 -4.61
C SER A 112 0.66 -4.97 -5.50
N MET A 113 1.44 -4.02 -6.02
CA MET A 113 2.63 -4.33 -6.82
C MET A 113 3.72 -5.03 -6.01
N LEU A 114 4.01 -4.56 -4.78
CA LEU A 114 5.00 -5.18 -3.90
C LEU A 114 4.61 -6.61 -3.50
N ILE A 115 3.33 -6.85 -3.21
CA ILE A 115 2.83 -8.20 -2.93
C ILE A 115 2.99 -9.09 -4.17
N SER A 116 2.70 -8.55 -5.36
CA SER A 116 2.83 -9.31 -6.61
C SER A 116 4.27 -9.73 -6.88
N PHE A 117 5.25 -8.82 -6.69
CA PHE A 117 6.67 -9.16 -6.81
C PHE A 117 7.13 -10.14 -5.74
N ARG A 118 6.65 -10.00 -4.50
CA ARG A 118 6.95 -10.94 -3.40
C ARG A 118 6.51 -12.36 -3.74
N ASP A 119 5.31 -12.52 -4.30
CA ASP A 119 4.75 -13.84 -4.62
C ASP A 119 5.58 -14.59 -5.67
N VAL A 120 6.24 -13.86 -6.59
CA VAL A 120 7.22 -14.41 -7.55
C VAL A 120 8.66 -14.35 -7.06
N GLN A 121 8.89 -13.95 -5.80
CA GLN A 121 10.20 -13.79 -5.16
C GLN A 121 11.17 -12.84 -5.90
N ASP A 122 10.64 -11.85 -6.62
CA ASP A 122 11.44 -10.81 -7.28
C ASP A 122 11.76 -9.69 -6.27
N TYR A 123 12.67 -9.99 -5.34
CA TYR A 123 13.05 -9.06 -4.28
C TYR A 123 13.81 -7.85 -4.79
N ASP A 124 14.49 -7.95 -5.93
CA ASP A 124 15.17 -6.82 -6.56
C ASP A 124 14.17 -5.77 -7.03
N ALA A 125 13.12 -6.19 -7.75
CA ALA A 125 12.05 -5.29 -8.16
C ALA A 125 11.31 -4.66 -6.97
N MET A 126 11.14 -5.38 -5.86
CA MET A 126 10.57 -4.83 -4.63
C MET A 126 11.44 -3.71 -4.05
N VAL A 127 12.76 -3.94 -3.92
CA VAL A 127 13.70 -2.95 -3.41
C VAL A 127 13.70 -1.73 -4.33
N GLN A 128 13.86 -1.94 -5.64
CA GLN A 128 13.92 -0.87 -6.63
C GLN A 128 12.65 0.01 -6.58
N LEU A 129 11.46 -0.59 -6.55
CA LEU A 129 10.20 0.15 -6.45
C LEU A 129 10.16 1.07 -5.22
N VAL A 130 10.60 0.60 -4.06
CA VAL A 130 10.61 1.43 -2.85
C VAL A 130 11.67 2.54 -2.92
N GLU A 131 12.84 2.28 -3.50
CA GLU A 131 13.86 3.31 -3.70
C GLU A 131 13.41 4.40 -4.66
N ASP A 132 12.82 4.01 -5.80
CA ASP A 132 12.29 4.96 -6.78
C ASP A 132 11.28 5.89 -6.13
N LEU A 133 10.36 5.37 -5.32
CA LEU A 133 9.36 6.16 -4.60
C LEU A 133 9.97 7.15 -3.59
N LYS A 134 11.13 6.84 -3.00
CA LYS A 134 11.84 7.78 -2.12
C LYS A 134 12.45 8.96 -2.87
N THR A 135 12.76 8.79 -4.15
CA THR A 135 13.31 9.87 -4.99
C THR A 135 12.24 10.90 -5.38
N ILE A 136 10.96 10.51 -5.36
CA ILE A 136 9.86 11.39 -5.77
C ILE A 136 9.45 12.32 -4.61
N PRO A 137 9.53 13.66 -4.78
CA PRO A 137 9.09 14.62 -3.76
C PRO A 137 7.62 14.42 -3.38
N ASN A 138 7.28 14.63 -2.11
CA ASN A 138 5.91 14.55 -1.58
C ASN A 138 5.19 13.20 -1.72
N LYS A 139 5.86 12.13 -2.16
CA LYS A 139 5.28 10.77 -2.28
C LYS A 139 5.75 9.80 -1.19
N LYS A 140 6.55 10.28 -0.23
CA LYS A 140 7.02 9.50 0.93
C LYS A 140 5.89 8.86 1.74
N ASN A 141 4.70 9.46 1.73
CA ASN A 141 3.54 8.93 2.46
C ASN A 141 3.04 7.60 1.89
N TYR A 142 3.28 7.29 0.61
CA TYR A 142 2.87 6.02 0.02
C TYR A 142 3.63 4.82 0.58
N ILE A 143 4.84 5.02 1.09
CA ILE A 143 5.69 3.97 1.68
C ILE A 143 5.67 3.98 3.22
N GLN A 144 4.85 4.82 3.83
CA GLN A 144 4.77 4.94 5.28
C GLN A 144 3.74 4.02 5.94
N THR A 145 2.99 3.23 5.16
CA THR A 145 2.06 2.24 5.72
C THR A 145 2.83 1.14 6.45
N PRO A 146 2.28 0.58 7.55
CA PRO A 146 2.96 -0.48 8.30
C PRO A 146 3.40 -1.66 7.44
N VAL A 147 2.54 -2.07 6.48
CA VAL A 147 2.83 -3.19 5.58
C VAL A 147 4.02 -2.90 4.67
N ILE A 148 4.13 -1.69 4.12
CA ILE A 148 5.27 -1.34 3.24
C ILE A 148 6.56 -1.17 4.08
N ARG A 149 6.45 -0.66 5.31
CA ARG A 149 7.58 -0.61 6.27
C ARG A 149 8.12 -2.00 6.60
N PHE A 150 7.29 -3.04 6.52
CA PHE A 150 7.72 -4.44 6.62
C PHE A 150 8.32 -4.96 5.31
N LEU A 151 7.63 -4.79 4.18
CA LEU A 151 7.99 -5.40 2.90
C LEU A 151 9.36 -4.96 2.38
N TYR A 152 9.76 -3.72 2.65
CA TYR A 152 11.04 -3.19 2.18
C TYR A 152 12.28 -3.82 2.88
N PRO A 153 12.42 -3.77 4.22
CA PRO A 153 13.50 -4.48 4.92
C PRO A 153 13.42 -6.01 4.72
N PHE A 154 12.21 -6.56 4.56
CA PHE A 154 12.04 -7.97 4.19
C PHE A 154 12.69 -8.27 2.83
N ALA A 155 12.41 -7.46 1.80
CA ALA A 155 12.97 -7.65 0.47
C ALA A 155 14.50 -7.48 0.47
N LEU A 156 15.02 -6.45 1.15
CA LEU A 156 16.47 -6.26 1.33
C LEU A 156 17.11 -7.52 1.93
N ASN A 157 16.58 -8.02 3.05
CA ASN A 157 17.13 -9.21 3.70
C ASN A 157 17.08 -10.47 2.81
N ARG A 158 16.02 -10.64 2.01
CA ARG A 158 15.89 -11.78 1.09
C ARG A 158 16.76 -11.65 -0.15
N ARG A 159 16.96 -10.44 -0.67
CA ARG A 159 17.81 -10.14 -1.83
C ARG A 159 19.29 -10.33 -1.51
N ASN A 160 19.70 -9.90 -0.31
CA ASN A 160 21.01 -10.20 0.27
C ASN A 160 22.21 -9.78 -0.62
N GLN A 161 22.11 -8.64 -1.30
CA GLN A 161 23.27 -8.02 -1.93
C GLN A 161 24.15 -7.34 -0.85
N GLU A 162 25.36 -6.96 -1.23
CA GLU A 162 26.28 -6.25 -0.33
C GLU A 162 25.62 -5.00 0.28
N GLY A 163 25.60 -4.93 1.61
CA GLY A 163 24.99 -3.83 2.38
C GLY A 163 23.47 -3.93 2.59
N ASP A 164 22.78 -4.90 1.98
CA ASP A 164 21.32 -5.02 2.11
C ASP A 164 20.89 -5.31 3.54
N ARG A 165 21.62 -6.16 4.27
CA ARG A 165 21.26 -6.54 5.65
C ARG A 165 21.47 -5.41 6.63
N GLU A 166 22.56 -4.68 6.49
CA GLU A 166 22.85 -3.48 7.28
C GLU A 166 21.76 -2.44 7.06
N LYS A 167 21.35 -2.25 5.80
CA LYS A 167 20.25 -1.35 5.46
C LYS A 167 18.90 -1.85 5.99
N ALA A 168 18.63 -3.15 5.90
CA ALA A 168 17.42 -3.75 6.43
C ALA A 168 17.31 -3.56 7.95
N LEU A 169 18.40 -3.79 8.68
CA LEU A 169 18.50 -3.53 10.12
C LEU A 169 18.26 -2.06 10.43
N GLN A 170 18.99 -1.15 9.77
CA GLN A 170 18.81 0.29 9.97
C GLN A 170 17.35 0.73 9.80
N VAL A 171 16.65 0.19 8.81
CA VAL A 171 15.26 0.53 8.54
C VAL A 171 14.32 -0.07 9.58
N ILE A 172 14.46 -1.35 9.92
CA ILE A 172 13.54 -2.04 10.83
C ILE A 172 13.73 -1.58 12.28
N GLU A 173 14.97 -1.38 12.73
CA GLU A 173 15.26 -0.91 14.09
C GLU A 173 14.73 0.50 14.30
N LYS A 174 14.96 1.39 13.33
CA LYS A 174 14.39 2.74 13.36
C LYS A 174 12.86 2.74 13.37
N ALA A 175 12.22 1.79 12.67
CA ALA A 175 10.77 1.65 12.76
C ALA A 175 10.35 1.19 14.18
N LEU A 176 11.07 0.24 14.77
CA LEU A 176 10.82 -0.30 16.10
C LEU A 176 11.17 0.67 17.26
N GLU A 177 11.78 1.82 17.01
CA GLU A 177 11.87 2.90 18.01
C GLU A 177 10.48 3.37 18.48
N LYS A 178 9.47 3.28 17.62
CA LYS A 178 8.09 3.63 17.96
C LYS A 178 7.34 2.41 18.45
N LYS A 179 6.78 2.49 19.67
CA LYS A 179 5.98 1.40 20.28
C LYS A 179 4.79 0.95 19.41
N GLU A 180 4.19 1.85 18.64
CA GLU A 180 3.09 1.51 17.72
C GLU A 180 3.48 0.49 16.64
N ASN A 181 4.78 0.37 16.32
CA ASN A 181 5.30 -0.57 15.32
C ASN A 181 5.71 -1.91 15.95
N HIS A 182 5.52 -2.12 17.26
CA HIS A 182 5.82 -3.39 17.96
C HIS A 182 4.74 -4.43 17.69
N ILE A 183 4.49 -4.69 16.41
CA ILE A 183 3.61 -5.75 15.94
C ILE A 183 4.44 -7.01 15.65
N PRO A 184 3.87 -8.22 15.81
CA PRO A 184 4.60 -9.48 15.70
C PRO A 184 5.46 -9.61 14.44
N ASP A 185 4.91 -9.25 13.28
CA ASP A 185 5.61 -9.33 11.99
C ASP A 185 6.87 -8.45 11.95
N MET A 186 6.79 -7.20 12.42
CA MET A 186 7.91 -6.26 12.42
C MET A 186 9.01 -6.69 13.39
N VAL A 187 8.60 -7.13 14.58
CA VAL A 187 9.50 -7.58 15.65
C VAL A 187 10.22 -8.86 15.22
N CYS A 188 9.49 -9.85 14.71
CA CYS A 188 10.09 -11.10 14.25
C CYS A 188 10.91 -10.93 12.96
N LEU A 189 10.61 -9.94 12.11
CA LEU A 189 11.47 -9.60 10.98
C LEU A 189 12.84 -9.12 11.45
N CYS A 190 12.90 -8.28 12.48
CA CYS A 190 14.18 -7.85 13.05
C CYS A 190 14.98 -9.05 13.57
N GLY A 191 14.33 -9.94 14.33
CA GLY A 191 14.93 -11.20 14.77
C GLY A 191 15.41 -12.09 13.62
N ARG A 192 14.64 -12.15 12.52
CA ARG A 192 15.01 -12.89 11.31
C ARG A 192 16.28 -12.34 10.65
N ILE A 193 16.40 -11.01 10.51
CA ILE A 193 17.57 -10.42 9.86
C ILE A 193 18.83 -10.71 10.68
N TYR A 194 18.76 -10.58 12.01
CA TYR A 194 19.88 -10.96 12.89
C TYR A 194 20.19 -12.45 12.83
N LYS A 195 19.17 -13.31 12.83
CA LYS A 195 19.36 -14.75 12.67
C LYS A 195 20.08 -15.06 11.36
N ASP A 196 19.65 -14.46 10.27
CA ASP A 196 20.23 -14.68 8.96
C ASP A 196 21.71 -14.21 8.97
N LYS A 197 22.05 -13.06 9.60
CA LYS A 197 23.45 -12.59 9.77
C LYS A 197 24.29 -13.58 10.56
N PHE A 198 23.74 -14.12 11.65
CA PHE A 198 24.40 -15.14 12.45
C PHE A 198 24.69 -16.41 11.64
N VAL A 199 23.72 -16.90 10.85
CA VAL A 199 23.91 -18.07 9.98
C VAL A 199 25.00 -17.81 8.93
N GLU A 200 25.01 -16.65 8.30
CA GLU A 200 26.04 -16.30 7.29
C GLU A 200 27.44 -16.17 7.86
N SER A 201 27.56 -15.74 9.12
CA SER A 201 28.83 -15.71 9.83
C SER A 201 29.38 -17.11 10.15
N GLN A 202 28.77 -18.18 9.62
CA GLN A 202 29.06 -19.57 9.99
C GLN A 202 28.93 -19.79 11.50
N TYR A 203 27.89 -19.20 12.10
CA TYR A 203 27.56 -19.32 13.52
C TYR A 203 28.59 -18.71 14.48
N THR A 204 29.39 -17.74 14.01
CA THR A 204 30.45 -17.10 14.83
C THR A 204 30.04 -15.75 15.42
N ASP A 205 29.11 -15.02 14.79
CA ASP A 205 28.63 -13.72 15.26
C ASP A 205 27.64 -13.87 16.43
N LYS A 206 28.19 -13.97 17.64
CA LYS A 206 27.40 -14.06 18.87
C LYS A 206 26.58 -12.81 19.18
N SER A 207 26.97 -11.65 18.66
CA SER A 207 26.17 -10.43 18.80
C SER A 207 24.87 -10.55 18.01
N SER A 208 24.94 -11.02 16.76
CA SER A 208 23.74 -11.30 15.96
C SER A 208 22.88 -12.40 16.58
N LEU A 209 23.47 -13.46 17.16
CA LEU A 209 22.71 -14.48 17.89
C LEU A 209 21.91 -13.88 19.06
N ALA A 210 22.58 -13.10 19.93
CA ALA A 210 21.94 -12.48 21.09
C ALA A 210 20.79 -11.53 20.68
N ASN A 211 21.00 -10.74 19.62
CA ASN A 211 19.96 -9.86 19.07
C ASN A 211 18.80 -10.64 18.45
N ALA A 212 19.07 -11.73 17.73
CA ALA A 212 18.02 -12.59 17.18
C ALA A 212 17.14 -13.16 18.31
N ILE A 213 17.75 -13.70 19.37
CA ILE A 213 17.05 -14.19 20.57
C ILE A 213 16.22 -13.07 21.20
N HIS A 214 16.82 -11.89 21.40
CA HIS A 214 16.12 -10.74 21.98
C HIS A 214 14.84 -10.39 21.22
N TRP A 215 14.92 -10.30 19.89
CA TRP A 215 13.78 -9.90 19.06
C TRP A 215 12.74 -11.01 18.91
N TYR A 216 13.14 -12.28 18.78
CA TYR A 216 12.16 -13.38 18.78
C TYR A 216 11.47 -13.54 20.14
N ARG A 217 12.18 -13.29 21.25
CA ARG A 217 11.58 -13.24 22.60
C ARG A 217 10.50 -12.16 22.67
N LYS A 218 10.82 -10.94 22.26
CA LYS A 218 9.81 -9.87 22.16
C LYS A 218 8.66 -10.24 21.23
N GLY A 219 8.93 -10.88 20.10
CA GLY A 219 7.89 -11.30 19.16
C GLY A 219 6.92 -12.29 19.81
N PHE A 220 7.46 -13.25 20.56
CA PHE A 220 6.69 -14.23 21.31
C PHE A 220 5.90 -13.61 22.47
N GLU A 221 6.47 -12.64 23.18
CA GLU A 221 5.77 -11.87 24.23
C GLU A 221 4.59 -11.05 23.67
N VAL A 222 4.75 -10.44 22.49
CA VAL A 222 3.68 -9.65 21.85
C VAL A 222 2.53 -10.55 21.38
N GLN A 223 2.86 -11.64 20.69
CA GLN A 223 1.88 -12.64 20.28
C GLN A 223 2.54 -14.01 20.18
N PRO A 224 2.27 -14.92 21.13
CA PRO A 224 2.75 -16.28 21.04
C PRO A 224 2.21 -16.97 19.79
N ASN A 225 3.12 -17.50 18.97
CA ASN A 225 2.80 -18.27 17.78
C ASN A 225 3.98 -19.19 17.42
N GLU A 226 3.71 -20.19 16.59
CA GLU A 226 4.71 -21.19 16.17
C GLU A 226 5.94 -20.54 15.53
N TYR A 227 5.75 -19.53 14.69
CA TYR A 227 6.86 -18.88 13.99
C TYR A 227 7.84 -18.22 14.97
N ALA A 228 7.36 -17.41 15.92
CA ALA A 228 8.20 -16.78 16.92
C ALA A 228 8.80 -17.82 17.88
N GLY A 229 7.97 -18.74 18.38
CA GLY A 229 8.38 -19.71 19.40
C GLY A 229 9.40 -20.73 18.91
N ILE A 230 9.22 -21.31 17.72
CA ILE A 230 10.19 -22.27 17.16
C ILE A 230 11.54 -21.59 16.90
N ASN A 231 11.53 -20.37 16.33
CA ASN A 231 12.78 -19.63 16.10
C ASN A 231 13.48 -19.27 17.42
N LEU A 232 12.73 -18.81 18.42
CA LEU A 232 13.26 -18.49 19.74
C LEU A 232 13.87 -19.74 20.40
N ALA A 233 13.12 -20.83 20.48
CA ALA A 233 13.59 -22.09 21.08
C ALA A 233 14.84 -22.62 20.38
N THR A 234 14.85 -22.61 19.04
CA THR A 234 16.01 -23.04 18.25
C THR A 234 17.25 -22.21 18.59
N LEU A 235 17.12 -20.89 18.67
CA LEU A 235 18.25 -20.01 18.95
C LEU A 235 18.74 -20.14 20.40
N LEU A 236 17.83 -20.34 21.36
CA LEU A 236 18.19 -20.62 22.76
C LEU A 236 19.01 -21.91 22.88
N VAL A 237 18.63 -22.97 22.15
CA VAL A 237 19.40 -24.22 22.11
C VAL A 237 20.78 -24.00 21.48
N ILE A 238 20.87 -23.23 20.40
CA ILE A 238 22.17 -22.87 19.78
C ILE A 238 23.04 -22.05 20.73
N ASP A 239 22.42 -21.22 21.59
CA ASP A 239 23.10 -20.47 22.65
C ASP A 239 23.51 -21.34 23.85
N GLY A 240 23.19 -22.64 23.83
CA GLY A 240 23.62 -23.62 24.84
C GLY A 240 22.56 -23.94 25.90
N ASN A 241 21.31 -23.49 25.74
CA ASN A 241 20.23 -23.85 26.65
C ASN A 241 19.78 -25.30 26.42
N GLU A 242 19.50 -26.01 27.52
CA GLU A 242 18.91 -27.35 27.50
C GLU A 242 17.45 -27.29 27.93
N PHE A 243 16.55 -27.98 27.22
CA PHE A 243 15.11 -27.96 27.52
C PHE A 243 14.77 -28.37 28.97
N SER A 244 15.48 -29.34 29.53
CA SER A 244 15.27 -29.80 30.92
C SER A 244 15.69 -28.78 31.99
N LYS A 245 16.49 -27.77 31.63
CA LYS A 245 17.07 -26.79 32.57
C LYS A 245 16.61 -25.36 32.34
N SER A 246 15.99 -25.07 31.19
CA SER A 246 15.57 -23.72 30.80
C SER A 246 14.05 -23.58 30.94
N ASP A 247 13.62 -22.81 31.93
CA ASP A 247 12.21 -22.48 32.14
C ASP A 247 11.60 -21.80 30.91
N GLU A 248 12.38 -20.98 30.20
CA GLU A 248 11.95 -20.33 28.97
C GLU A 248 11.66 -21.35 27.85
N LEU A 249 12.54 -22.33 27.63
CA LEU A 249 12.31 -23.39 26.64
C LEU A 249 11.09 -24.24 27.00
N GLN A 250 10.91 -24.57 28.27
CA GLN A 250 9.75 -25.32 28.74
C GLN A 250 8.46 -24.53 28.54
N HIS A 251 8.48 -23.23 28.86
CA HIS A 251 7.35 -22.34 28.65
C HIS A 251 6.96 -22.27 27.17
N ILE A 252 7.92 -22.08 26.26
CA ILE A 252 7.66 -22.10 24.82
C ILE A 252 7.03 -23.43 24.42
N GLY A 253 7.59 -24.56 24.87
CA GLY A 253 7.05 -25.89 24.59
C GLY A 253 5.61 -26.08 25.08
N MET A 254 5.27 -25.57 26.27
CA MET A 254 3.90 -25.62 26.80
C MET A 254 2.91 -24.78 26.00
N VAL A 255 3.33 -23.60 25.54
CA VAL A 255 2.46 -22.67 24.80
C VAL A 255 2.20 -23.14 23.36
N LEU A 256 3.14 -23.90 22.78
CA LEU A 256 3.03 -24.42 21.41
C LEU A 256 2.40 -25.82 21.32
N ASN A 257 2.13 -26.49 22.45
CA ASN A 257 1.50 -27.81 22.49
C ASN A 257 -0.03 -27.77 22.39
#